data_AF-A0A9Q1EUJ0-F1
#
_entry.id   AF-A0A9Q1EUJ0-F1
#
_cell.length_a   1.000
_cell.length_b   1.000
_cell.length_c   1.000
_cell.angle_alpha   90.00
_cell.angle_beta   90.00
_cell.angle_gamma   90.00
#
_symmetry.space_group_name_H-M   'P 1'
#
loop_
_entity.id
_entity.type
_entity.pdbx_description
1 polymer ?
#
loop_
_entity_poly.entity_id
_entity_poly.type
_entity_poly.pdbx_seq_one_letter_code
_entity_poly.pdbx_strand_id
1 'polypeptide(L)'
;MGAHLARSYITQPDTEPDPRKPSSFDPQLGFDERKEREMVATQQQMNDAQLPVLQRDYCAHHLMKLMKCKRDNWPNFLSCKHERHDWDYCQHQDYVMRIERI
;
A
#
# COMPACT_ATOMS: atom_id res chain seq x y z
N MET A 1 1.41 18.56 -6.52
CA MET A 1 1.70 17.48 -7.49
C MET A 1 0.70 17.54 -8.63
N GLY A 2 1.00 18.25 -9.72
CA GLY A 2 0.05 18.38 -10.85
C GLY A 2 0.69 18.78 -12.18
N ALA A 3 1.98 19.11 -12.18
CA ALA A 3 2.71 19.46 -13.40
C ALA A 3 2.80 18.29 -14.41
N HIS A 4 2.77 17.04 -13.93
CA HIS A 4 2.73 15.85 -14.79
C HIS A 4 1.51 15.84 -15.71
N LEU A 5 0.37 16.43 -15.30
CA LEU A 5 -0.82 16.49 -16.14
C LEU A 5 -0.59 17.37 -17.37
N ALA A 6 -0.04 18.57 -17.20
CA ALA A 6 0.29 19.44 -18.32
C ALA A 6 1.30 18.78 -19.27
N ARG A 7 2.24 17.98 -18.73
CA ARG A 7 3.19 17.23 -19.54
C ARG A 7 2.53 16.12 -20.35
N SER A 8 1.71 15.30 -19.70
CA SER A 8 1.00 14.18 -20.31
C SER A 8 0.02 14.61 -21.42
N TYR A 9 -0.67 15.74 -21.25
CA TYR A 9 -1.72 16.16 -22.18
C TYR A 9 -1.27 17.20 -23.22
N ILE A 10 -0.26 18.02 -22.94
CA ILE A 10 0.07 19.19 -23.78
C ILE A 10 1.45 19.07 -24.41
N THR A 11 2.49 18.76 -23.64
CA THR A 11 3.87 18.90 -24.14
C THR A 11 4.45 17.61 -24.69
N GLN A 12 4.31 16.48 -23.99
CA GLN A 12 5.02 15.23 -24.30
C GLN A 12 4.14 14.01 -23.95
N PRO A 13 3.11 13.71 -24.75
CA PRO A 13 2.23 12.55 -24.52
C PRO A 13 2.93 11.21 -24.75
N ASP A 14 3.91 11.15 -25.68
CA ASP A 14 4.57 9.90 -26.07
C ASP A 14 5.58 9.39 -25.05
N THR A 15 6.13 10.29 -24.21
CA THR A 15 7.20 9.97 -23.26
C THR A 15 6.69 9.71 -21.84
N GLU A 16 5.47 10.16 -21.51
CA GLU A 16 4.91 10.05 -20.17
C GLU A 16 4.22 8.68 -19.96
N PRO A 17 4.41 8.01 -18.82
CA PRO A 17 3.75 6.74 -18.55
C PRO A 17 2.24 6.90 -18.30
N ASP A 18 1.44 6.02 -18.89
CA ASP A 18 -0.01 5.95 -18.69
C ASP A 18 -0.35 5.36 -17.30
N PRO A 19 -1.06 6.08 -16.39
CA PRO A 19 -1.36 5.57 -15.05
C PRO A 19 -2.29 4.34 -15.01
N ARG A 20 -3.01 4.07 -16.11
CA ARG A 20 -3.94 2.94 -16.19
C ARG A 20 -3.27 1.64 -16.63
N LYS A 21 -2.12 1.75 -17.30
CA LYS A 21 -1.38 0.59 -17.80
C LYS A 21 -0.28 0.26 -16.79
N PRO A 22 0.01 -1.03 -16.57
CA PRO A 22 1.19 -1.40 -15.81
C PRO A 22 2.46 -0.90 -16.53
N SER A 23 3.57 -0.81 -15.80
CA SER A 23 4.87 -0.47 -16.36
C SER A 23 5.19 -1.35 -17.58
N SER A 24 5.52 -0.72 -18.71
CA SER A 24 5.88 -1.44 -19.95
C SER A 24 7.23 -2.18 -19.85
N PHE A 25 8.06 -1.83 -18.86
CA PHE A 25 9.40 -2.40 -18.67
C PHE A 25 9.37 -3.65 -17.78
N ASP A 26 10.34 -4.55 -18.00
CA ASP A 26 10.56 -5.74 -17.18
C ASP A 26 10.94 -5.33 -15.74
N PRO A 27 10.26 -5.84 -14.70
CA PRO A 27 10.62 -5.62 -13.29
C PRO A 27 12.08 -5.90 -12.89
N GLN A 28 12.83 -6.70 -13.66
CA GLN A 28 14.24 -7.04 -13.40
C GLN A 28 15.24 -6.11 -14.11
N LEU A 29 14.78 -5.25 -15.02
CA LEU A 29 15.67 -4.39 -15.80
C LEU A 29 16.39 -3.37 -14.90
N GLY A 30 17.70 -3.51 -14.74
CA GLY A 30 18.55 -2.60 -13.96
C GLY A 30 18.76 -2.99 -12.49
N PHE A 31 18.30 -4.16 -12.06
CA PHE A 31 18.56 -4.70 -10.72
C PHE A 31 19.34 -6.01 -10.82
N ASP A 32 20.45 -6.13 -10.08
CA ASP A 32 21.22 -7.38 -10.03
C ASP A 32 20.41 -8.49 -9.33
N GLU A 33 19.75 -8.17 -8.21
CA GLU A 33 18.80 -9.06 -7.52
C GLU A 33 17.67 -8.23 -6.85
N ARG A 34 16.43 -8.40 -7.30
CA ARG A 34 15.25 -7.74 -6.72
C ARG A 34 14.58 -8.66 -5.71
N LYS A 35 14.49 -8.22 -4.44
CA LYS A 35 13.75 -8.95 -3.40
C LYS A 35 12.24 -8.84 -3.60
N GLU A 36 11.55 -9.95 -3.47
CA GLU A 36 10.09 -9.99 -3.46
C GLU A 36 9.54 -9.47 -2.12
N ARG A 37 8.29 -9.01 -2.15
CA ARG A 37 7.62 -8.53 -0.93
C ARG A 37 7.08 -9.71 -0.14
N GLU A 38 7.41 -9.78 1.13
CA GLU A 38 6.93 -10.82 2.02
C GLU A 38 5.53 -10.48 2.57
N MET A 39 4.57 -11.39 2.40
CA MET A 39 3.25 -11.30 3.02
C MET A 39 3.30 -11.90 4.43
N VAL A 40 3.16 -11.05 5.45
CA VAL A 40 3.20 -11.49 6.86
C VAL A 40 1.88 -12.13 7.30
N ALA A 41 0.74 -11.66 6.78
CA ALA A 41 -0.58 -12.15 7.15
C ALA A 41 -0.99 -13.35 6.29
N THR A 42 -1.48 -14.41 6.93
CA THR A 42 -2.03 -15.56 6.18
C THR A 42 -3.40 -15.23 5.60
N GLN A 43 -3.75 -15.87 4.47
CA GLN A 43 -5.04 -15.62 3.82
C GLN A 43 -6.24 -16.06 4.67
N GLN A 44 -6.08 -17.12 5.46
CA GLN A 44 -7.10 -17.60 6.39
C GLN A 44 -7.39 -16.55 7.48
N GLN A 45 -6.36 -15.99 8.11
CA GLN A 45 -6.51 -14.94 9.12
C GLN A 45 -7.24 -13.70 8.59
N MET A 46 -6.96 -13.29 7.34
CA MET A 46 -7.66 -12.16 6.71
C MET A 46 -9.14 -12.46 6.44
N ASN A 47 -9.48 -13.71 6.15
CA ASN A 47 -10.85 -14.14 5.92
C ASN A 47 -11.64 -14.22 7.23
N ASP A 48 -11.02 -14.76 8.28
CA ASP A 48 -11.61 -14.85 9.63
C ASP A 48 -11.88 -13.47 10.23
N ALA A 49 -10.97 -12.51 9.96
CA ALA A 49 -11.15 -11.11 10.33
C ALA A 49 -12.16 -10.35 9.43
N GLN A 50 -12.71 -11.00 8.40
CA GLN A 50 -13.68 -10.45 7.44
C GLN A 50 -13.22 -9.10 6.85
N LEU A 51 -11.93 -9.01 6.49
CA LEU A 51 -11.39 -7.77 5.93
C LEU A 51 -11.97 -7.51 4.53
N PRO A 52 -12.33 -6.24 4.20
CA PRO A 52 -12.68 -5.84 2.85
C PRO A 52 -11.55 -6.12 1.87
N VAL A 53 -11.88 -6.49 0.62
CA VAL A 53 -10.88 -6.84 -0.41
C VAL A 53 -9.85 -5.73 -0.63
N LEU A 54 -10.29 -4.47 -0.58
CA LEU A 54 -9.42 -3.30 -0.73
C LEU A 54 -8.40 -3.11 0.39
N GLN A 55 -8.59 -3.76 1.55
CA GLN A 55 -7.70 -3.65 2.71
C GLN A 55 -6.81 -4.89 2.88
N ARG A 56 -6.90 -5.87 1.96
CA ARG A 56 -6.11 -7.10 1.96
C ARG A 56 -4.74 -6.88 1.27
N ASP A 57 -4.04 -5.86 1.72
CA ASP A 57 -2.70 -5.50 1.23
C ASP A 57 -1.60 -6.18 2.05
N TYR A 58 -0.33 -6.01 1.66
CA TYR A 58 0.85 -6.42 2.45
C TYR A 58 0.81 -5.89 3.90
N CYS A 59 0.15 -4.74 4.11
CA CYS A 59 -0.02 -4.09 5.39
C CYS A 59 -1.14 -4.66 6.30
N ALA A 60 -1.89 -5.68 5.87
CA ALA A 60 -3.08 -6.17 6.57
C ALA A 60 -2.81 -6.64 8.02
N HIS A 61 -1.58 -7.03 8.34
CA HIS A 61 -1.18 -7.46 9.68
C HIS A 61 -1.31 -6.34 10.74
N HIS A 62 -1.03 -5.08 10.40
CA HIS A 62 -1.24 -3.95 11.30
C HIS A 62 -2.73 -3.65 11.51
N LEU A 63 -3.53 -3.77 10.45
CA LEU A 63 -4.97 -3.56 10.54
C LEU A 63 -5.63 -4.56 11.50
N MET A 64 -5.21 -5.83 11.46
CA MET A 64 -5.69 -6.85 12.40
C MET A 64 -5.35 -6.49 13.86
N LYS A 65 -4.14 -5.98 14.13
CA LYS A 65 -3.73 -5.52 15.47
C LYS A 65 -4.61 -4.36 15.95
N LEU A 66 -4.88 -3.40 15.09
CA LEU A 66 -5.76 -2.27 15.39
C LEU A 66 -7.19 -2.71 15.69
N MET A 67 -7.74 -3.65 14.92
CA MET A 67 -9.08 -4.20 15.17
C MET A 67 -9.16 -4.95 16.49
N LYS A 68 -8.11 -5.71 16.83
CA LYS A 68 -7.99 -6.38 18.13
C LYS A 68 -7.95 -5.36 19.28
N CYS A 69 -7.06 -4.38 19.20
CA CYS A 69 -6.94 -3.33 20.21
C CYS A 69 -8.24 -2.53 20.42
N LYS A 70 -9.00 -2.25 19.35
CA LYS A 70 -10.32 -1.61 19.46
C LYS A 70 -11.36 -2.48 20.18
N ARG A 71 -11.30 -3.80 19.99
CA ARG A 71 -12.21 -4.74 20.65
C ARG A 71 -11.88 -4.86 22.14
N ASP A 72 -10.60 -4.93 22.47
CA ASP A 72 -10.12 -5.15 23.85
C ASP A 72 -10.30 -3.90 24.73
N ASN A 73 -10.17 -2.70 24.16
CA ASN A 73 -10.18 -1.44 24.91
C ASN A 73 -11.52 -0.69 24.90
N TRP A 74 -12.64 -1.31 24.52
CA TRP A 74 -13.96 -0.68 24.59
C TRP A 74 -14.34 -0.41 26.07
N PRO A 75 -14.65 0.83 26.53
CA PRO A 75 -15.13 2.03 25.81
C PRO A 75 -14.08 3.12 25.50
N ASN A 76 -12.81 2.89 25.81
CA ASN A 76 -11.74 3.88 25.67
C ASN A 76 -11.20 3.95 24.24
N PHE A 77 -11.84 4.74 23.38
CA PHE A 77 -11.47 4.88 21.95
C PHE A 77 -10.09 5.52 21.69
N LEU A 78 -9.50 6.22 22.66
CA LEU A 78 -8.25 6.99 22.48
C LEU A 78 -6.97 6.18 22.76
N SER A 79 -7.09 4.98 23.30
CA SER A 79 -5.94 4.13 23.69
C SER A 79 -5.16 3.59 22.49
N CYS A 80 -5.82 3.39 21.35
CA CYS A 80 -5.31 2.65 20.20
C CYS A 80 -4.58 3.51 19.14
N LYS A 81 -3.87 4.55 19.56
CA LYS A 81 -3.23 5.51 18.63
C LYS A 81 -1.95 4.95 18.01
N HIS A 82 -1.20 4.16 18.77
CA HIS A 82 0.06 3.59 18.30
C HIS A 82 -0.18 2.57 17.18
N GLU A 83 -1.11 1.63 17.37
CA GLU A 83 -1.42 0.65 16.31
C GLU A 83 -1.98 1.31 15.04
N ARG A 84 -2.68 2.44 15.20
CA ARG A 84 -3.17 3.23 14.07
C ARG A 84 -2.04 3.89 13.31
N HIS A 85 -1.11 4.53 14.02
CA HIS A 85 0.05 5.14 13.40
C HIS A 85 0.90 4.11 12.65
N ASP A 86 1.10 2.92 13.22
CA ASP A 86 1.85 1.85 12.55
C ASP A 86 1.20 1.40 11.23
N TRP A 87 -0.14 1.28 11.23
CA TRP A 87 -0.89 0.97 10.02
C TRP A 87 -0.79 2.10 8.97
N ASP A 88 -0.97 3.35 9.38
CA ASP A 88 -0.88 4.52 8.50
C ASP A 88 0.54 4.66 7.91
N TYR A 89 1.58 4.43 8.71
CA TYR A 89 2.97 4.47 8.30
C TYR A 89 3.29 3.40 7.25
N CYS A 90 2.81 2.17 7.47
CA CYS A 90 3.01 1.08 6.54
C CYS A 90 2.25 1.32 5.20
N GLN A 91 1.03 1.88 5.24
CA GLN A 91 0.32 2.32 4.03
C GLN A 91 1.05 3.45 3.30
N HIS A 92 1.69 4.36 4.03
CA HIS A 92 2.53 5.41 3.45
C HIS A 92 3.77 4.81 2.75
N GLN A 93 4.45 3.83 3.36
CA GLN A 93 5.55 3.13 2.71
C GLN A 93 5.10 2.42 1.42
N ASP A 94 3.93 1.78 1.43
CA ASP A 94 3.34 1.18 0.23
C ASP A 94 2.99 2.22 -0.85
N TYR A 95 2.58 3.42 -0.46
CA TYR A 95 2.36 4.54 -1.37
C TYR A 95 3.67 5.05 -2.00
N VAL A 96 4.72 5.23 -1.20
CA VAL A 96 6.05 5.65 -1.69
C VAL A 96 6.58 4.65 -2.71
N MET A 97 6.52 3.35 -2.41
CA MET A 97 6.96 2.31 -3.34
C MET A 97 6.12 2.26 -4.64
N ARG A 98 4.85 2.68 -4.60
CA ARG A 98 4.01 2.78 -5.82
C ARG A 98 4.41 3.97 -6.68
N ILE A 99 4.82 5.09 -6.07
CA ILE A 99 5.32 6.25 -6.81
C ILE A 99 6.65 5.93 -7.48
N GLU A 100 7.55 5.21 -6.80
CA GLU A 100 8.85 4.78 -7.34
C GLU A 100 8.72 3.83 -8.54
N ARG A 101 7.55 3.21 -8.73
CA ARG A 101 7.29 2.27 -9.83
C ARG A 101 6.81 2.96 -11.13
N ILE A 102 6.38 4.22 -11.06
CA ILE A 102 5.92 5.01 -12.22
C ILE A 102 7.12 5.52 -13.00
#